data_AF-A0A7W3D3P1-F1
#
_entry.id   AF-A0A7W3D3P1-F1
#
_cell.length_a   1.000
_cell.length_b   1.000
_cell.length_c   1.000
_cell.angle_alpha   90.00
_cell.angle_beta   90.00
_cell.angle_gamma   90.00
#
_symmetry.space_group_name_H-M   'P 1'
#
loop_
_entity.id
_entity.type
_entity.pdbx_description
1 polymer ?
#
loop_
_entity_poly.entity_id
_entity_poly.type
_entity_poly.pdbx_seq_one_letter_code
_entity_poly.pdbx_strand_id
1 'polypeptide(L)'
;MAEPTIIPKEALAWLKSKKLKPGFDFRDIWREEQSVSFTVAKMTQLDLLQDVKSLLEEALADGQTFIQFRETLKPLLVKRGWWGVQMMDDPLTGESRQVQLGSDRRLRTIYDTNMRTARSAGQWERIERTKRAMPYLLYTLGPSREHRVEHLKWADLCLPVDDPFWQTHFFPNGWGCKCGARQVSKYEYEQLLKNGVTRNVPQLDDNGNPTGQVTRESVPVRTQAPATKRTKWLNKRTGEEEMVPEGIDPGWDYNPGTGRQAELERQLRVKQQAFDGDS
;
A
#
# COMPACT_ATOMS: atom_id res chain seq x y z
N MET A 1 -30.21 -3.44 -16.95
CA MET A 1 -29.44 -3.79 -15.74
C MET A 1 -29.05 -2.47 -15.10
N ALA A 2 -29.40 -2.23 -13.84
CA ALA A 2 -29.05 -0.98 -13.17
C ALA A 2 -27.52 -0.87 -13.12
N GLU A 3 -26.97 0.25 -13.62
CA GLU A 3 -25.54 0.52 -13.47
C GLU A 3 -25.16 0.39 -11.99
N PRO A 4 -24.08 -0.34 -11.64
CA PRO A 4 -23.69 -0.49 -10.25
C PRO A 4 -23.45 0.89 -9.64
N THR A 5 -24.31 1.27 -8.69
CA THR A 5 -24.47 2.65 -8.21
C THR A 5 -23.32 3.16 -7.35
N ILE A 6 -22.28 2.34 -7.11
CA ILE A 6 -21.14 2.66 -6.24
C ILE A 6 -19.82 2.20 -6.90
N ILE A 7 -19.56 2.64 -8.13
CA ILE A 7 -18.23 2.47 -8.74
C ILE A 7 -17.24 3.40 -8.01
N PRO A 8 -16.09 2.89 -7.51
CA PRO A 8 -15.07 3.72 -6.88
C PRO A 8 -14.30 4.54 -7.93
N LYS A 9 -14.90 5.64 -8.40
CA LYS A 9 -14.45 6.45 -9.55
C LYS A 9 -12.98 6.87 -9.44
N GLU A 10 -12.57 7.42 -8.30
CA GLU A 10 -11.19 7.88 -8.09
C GLU A 10 -10.17 6.73 -8.14
N ALA A 11 -10.50 5.60 -7.50
CA ALA A 11 -9.63 4.41 -7.52
C ALA A 11 -9.50 3.79 -8.92
N LEU A 12 -10.61 3.75 -9.67
CA LEU A 12 -10.62 3.24 -11.03
C LEU A 12 -9.87 4.16 -11.99
N ALA A 13 -10.03 5.49 -11.86
CA ALA A 13 -9.30 6.47 -12.64
C ALA A 13 -7.79 6.34 -12.42
N TRP A 14 -7.36 6.21 -11.15
CA TRP A 14 -5.97 5.98 -10.81
C TRP A 14 -5.42 4.70 -11.45
N LEU A 15 -6.13 3.57 -11.33
CA LEU A 15 -5.69 2.30 -11.92
C LEU A 15 -5.60 2.38 -13.45
N LYS A 16 -6.58 3.03 -14.09
CA LYS A 16 -6.62 3.25 -15.54
C LYS A 16 -5.45 4.09 -16.04
N SER A 17 -5.08 5.14 -15.30
CA SER A 17 -3.98 6.06 -15.65
C SER A 17 -2.60 5.40 -15.68
N LYS A 18 -2.43 4.23 -15.06
CA LYS A 18 -1.16 3.52 -15.05
C LYS A 18 -0.75 3.06 -16.44
N LYS A 19 0.51 3.32 -16.79
CA LYS A 19 1.14 2.85 -18.02
C LYS A 19 1.69 1.45 -17.82
N LEU A 20 1.66 0.62 -18.85
CA LEU A 20 2.28 -0.71 -18.77
C LEU A 20 3.80 -0.57 -18.77
N LYS A 21 4.46 -1.16 -17.79
CA LYS A 21 5.93 -1.31 -17.75
C LYS A 21 6.26 -2.75 -17.40
N PRO A 22 6.60 -3.59 -18.39
CA PRO A 22 7.04 -4.95 -18.12
C PRO A 22 8.27 -4.94 -17.21
N GLY A 23 8.31 -5.86 -16.25
CA GLY A 23 9.38 -5.94 -15.25
C GLY A 23 9.64 -7.38 -14.83
N PHE A 24 10.90 -7.72 -14.58
CA PHE A 24 11.27 -9.07 -14.16
C PHE A 24 11.18 -9.24 -12.64
N ASP A 25 11.60 -8.23 -11.89
CA ASP A 25 11.51 -8.17 -10.43
C ASP A 25 10.74 -6.92 -10.00
N PHE A 26 10.08 -6.97 -8.85
CA PHE A 26 9.38 -5.79 -8.32
C PHE A 26 10.37 -4.67 -7.95
N ARG A 27 11.63 -5.02 -7.67
CA ARG A 27 12.71 -4.08 -7.36
C ARG A 27 13.24 -3.34 -8.59
N ASP A 28 12.85 -3.75 -9.80
CA ASP A 28 13.19 -3.04 -11.05
C ASP A 28 12.39 -1.74 -11.19
N ILE A 29 11.26 -1.64 -10.50
CA ILE A 29 10.32 -0.53 -10.59
C ILE A 29 10.15 0.02 -9.19
N TRP A 30 10.87 1.10 -8.91
CA TRP A 30 11.01 1.68 -7.59
C TRP A 30 10.03 2.84 -7.36
N ARG A 31 9.44 2.91 -6.16
CA ARG A 31 8.61 4.02 -5.64
C ARG A 31 7.67 4.67 -6.67
N GLU A 32 8.00 5.83 -7.22
CA GLU A 32 7.16 6.60 -8.14
C GLU A 32 6.87 5.88 -9.44
N GLU A 33 7.80 5.05 -9.89
CA GLU A 33 7.53 4.24 -11.06
C GLU A 33 6.39 3.28 -10.79
N GLN A 34 6.18 2.84 -9.53
CA GLN A 34 5.02 2.05 -9.16
C GLN A 34 3.73 2.88 -9.09
N SER A 35 3.78 4.19 -8.82
CA SER A 35 2.58 5.03 -8.81
C SER A 35 2.03 5.26 -10.22
N VAL A 36 2.91 5.31 -11.24
CA VAL A 36 2.51 5.54 -12.64
C VAL A 36 2.58 4.32 -13.54
N SER A 37 3.29 3.26 -13.14
CA SER A 37 3.44 2.06 -13.95
C SER A 37 2.69 0.89 -13.33
N PHE A 38 1.99 0.16 -14.18
CA PHE A 38 1.48 -1.16 -13.86
C PHE A 38 2.52 -2.18 -14.28
N THR A 39 2.94 -2.99 -13.32
CA THR A 39 3.89 -4.07 -13.54
C THR A 39 3.50 -5.29 -12.72
N VAL A 40 3.83 -6.46 -13.26
CA VAL A 40 3.78 -7.73 -12.54
C VAL A 40 5.13 -8.37 -12.78
N ALA A 41 5.86 -8.68 -11.70
CA ALA A 41 7.17 -9.31 -11.81
C ALA A 41 7.12 -10.52 -12.75
N LYS A 42 8.18 -10.80 -13.51
CA LYS A 42 8.26 -11.96 -14.43
C LYS A 42 7.15 -12.00 -15.50
N MET A 43 6.44 -10.89 -15.72
CA MET A 43 5.46 -10.74 -16.80
C MET A 43 6.04 -9.72 -17.78
N THR A 44 6.94 -10.22 -18.64
CA THR A 44 7.68 -9.42 -19.61
C THR A 44 6.87 -9.17 -20.89
N GLN A 45 5.88 -10.03 -21.15
CA GLN A 45 4.95 -9.90 -22.26
C GLN A 45 3.93 -8.78 -21.99
N LEU A 46 3.91 -7.77 -22.86
CA LEU A 46 3.09 -6.56 -22.69
C LEU A 46 1.59 -6.86 -22.83
N ASP A 47 1.22 -7.75 -23.74
CA ASP A 47 -0.16 -8.19 -23.95
C ASP A 47 -0.71 -8.97 -22.74
N LEU A 48 0.09 -9.87 -22.17
CA LEU A 48 -0.28 -10.57 -20.93
C LEU A 48 -0.47 -9.58 -19.76
N LEU A 49 0.42 -8.58 -19.67
CA LEU A 49 0.33 -7.53 -18.66
C LEU A 49 -0.90 -6.64 -18.86
N GLN A 50 -1.26 -6.33 -20.10
CA GLN A 50 -2.50 -5.61 -20.45
C GLN A 50 -3.74 -6.42 -20.07
N ASP A 51 -3.77 -7.73 -20.34
CA ASP A 51 -4.89 -8.61 -19.97
C ASP A 51 -5.11 -8.58 -18.44
N VAL A 52 -4.04 -8.71 -17.66
CA VAL A 52 -4.13 -8.67 -16.18
C VAL A 52 -4.59 -7.29 -15.70
N LYS A 53 -4.08 -6.19 -16.28
CA LYS A 53 -4.53 -4.84 -15.93
C LYS A 53 -6.02 -4.66 -16.20
N SER A 54 -6.48 -5.10 -17.37
CA SER A 54 -7.89 -4.98 -17.79
C SER A 54 -8.82 -5.75 -16.85
N LEU A 55 -8.43 -6.98 -16.47
CA LEU A 55 -9.20 -7.78 -15.50
C LEU A 55 -9.22 -7.16 -14.10
N LEU A 56 -8.16 -6.47 -13.67
CA LEU A 56 -8.17 -5.71 -12.42
C LEU A 56 -9.06 -4.47 -12.50
N GLU A 57 -9.10 -3.78 -13.64
CA GLU A 57 -10.01 -2.65 -13.86
C GLU A 57 -11.47 -3.10 -13.79
N GLU A 58 -11.81 -4.21 -14.45
CA GLU A 58 -13.14 -4.82 -14.39
C GLU A 58 -13.50 -5.25 -12.96
N ALA A 59 -12.59 -5.97 -12.29
CA ALA A 59 -12.81 -6.41 -10.92
C ALA A 59 -13.01 -5.23 -9.95
N LEU A 60 -12.35 -4.10 -10.18
CA LEU A 60 -12.53 -2.90 -9.37
C LEU A 60 -13.83 -2.15 -9.69
N ALA A 61 -14.24 -2.13 -10.96
CA ALA A 61 -15.48 -1.50 -11.43
C ALA A 61 -16.72 -2.26 -10.94
N ASP A 62 -16.71 -3.58 -11.04
CA ASP A 62 -17.85 -4.45 -10.73
C ASP A 62 -17.84 -4.94 -9.26
N GLY A 63 -16.77 -4.64 -8.51
CA GLY A 63 -16.62 -5.09 -7.13
C GLY A 63 -16.42 -6.60 -6.99
N GLN A 64 -15.77 -7.23 -7.97
CA GLN A 64 -15.52 -8.67 -7.97
C GLN A 64 -14.66 -9.08 -6.77
N THR A 65 -14.88 -10.31 -6.28
CA THR A 65 -14.06 -10.91 -5.22
C THR A 65 -12.77 -11.51 -5.80
N PHE A 66 -11.78 -11.79 -4.93
CA PHE A 66 -10.58 -12.51 -5.35
C PHE A 66 -10.90 -13.88 -5.99
N ILE A 67 -11.95 -14.56 -5.52
CA ILE A 67 -12.33 -15.88 -6.04
C ILE A 67 -12.76 -15.72 -7.50
N GLN A 68 -13.68 -14.79 -7.79
CA GLN A 68 -14.14 -14.50 -9.15
C GLN A 68 -12.98 -14.08 -10.06
N PHE A 69 -12.14 -13.15 -9.60
CA PHE A 69 -10.95 -12.71 -10.33
C PHE A 69 -10.02 -13.89 -10.67
N ARG A 70 -9.78 -14.80 -9.72
CA ARG A 70 -8.94 -15.98 -9.92
C ARG A 70 -9.52 -16.94 -10.96
N GLU A 71 -10.83 -17.24 -10.88
CA GLU A 71 -11.48 -18.16 -11.82
C GLU A 71 -11.42 -17.64 -13.27
N THR A 72 -11.45 -16.31 -13.46
CA THR A 72 -11.27 -15.70 -14.78
C THR A 72 -9.81 -15.68 -15.23
N LEU A 73 -8.89 -15.26 -14.37
CA LEU A 73 -7.50 -15.02 -14.74
C LEU A 73 -6.70 -16.33 -14.90
N LYS A 74 -6.93 -17.34 -14.05
CA LYS A 74 -6.13 -18.57 -14.04
C LYS A 74 -6.17 -19.32 -15.39
N PRO A 75 -7.33 -19.58 -16.02
CA PRO A 75 -7.37 -20.24 -17.33
C PRO A 75 -6.63 -19.46 -18.41
N LEU A 76 -6.73 -18.12 -18.38
CA LEU A 76 -6.02 -17.24 -19.31
C LEU A 76 -4.50 -17.39 -19.15
N LEU A 77 -4.00 -17.34 -17.92
CA LEU A 77 -2.57 -17.50 -17.64
C LEU A 77 -2.04 -18.88 -18.02
N VAL A 78 -2.82 -19.94 -17.77
CA VAL A 78 -2.47 -21.31 -18.20
C VAL A 78 -2.38 -21.39 -19.72
N LYS A 79 -3.37 -20.86 -20.45
CA LYS A 79 -3.37 -20.83 -21.93
C LYS A 79 -2.17 -20.06 -22.48
N ARG A 80 -1.74 -19.00 -21.79
CA ARG A 80 -0.59 -18.15 -22.14
C ARG A 80 0.75 -18.73 -21.69
N GLY A 81 0.76 -19.92 -21.07
CA GLY A 81 1.97 -20.57 -20.57
C GLY A 81 2.58 -19.91 -19.32
N TRP A 82 1.89 -18.96 -18.68
CA TRP A 82 2.38 -18.27 -17.48
C TRP A 82 1.85 -18.94 -16.20
N TRP A 83 2.10 -20.24 -16.01
CA TRP A 83 1.62 -20.96 -14.83
C TRP A 83 2.64 -21.96 -14.29
N GLY A 84 2.65 -22.13 -12.96
CA GLY A 84 3.54 -23.08 -12.30
C GLY A 84 4.99 -22.59 -12.19
N VAL A 85 5.91 -23.54 -12.04
CA VAL A 85 7.35 -23.28 -12.01
C VAL A 85 7.91 -23.47 -13.41
N GLN A 86 8.68 -22.51 -13.89
CA GLN A 86 9.35 -22.57 -15.19
C GLN A 86 10.79 -22.07 -15.08
N MET A 87 11.63 -22.49 -16.03
CA MET A 87 12.95 -21.90 -16.22
C MET A 87 12.79 -20.57 -16.94
N MET A 88 13.40 -19.51 -16.40
CA MET A 88 13.42 -18.20 -17.04
C MET A 88 14.77 -17.55 -16.83
N ASP A 89 15.25 -16.87 -17.87
CA ASP A 89 16.50 -16.13 -17.83
C ASP A 89 16.26 -14.75 -17.20
N ASP A 90 17.06 -14.40 -16.20
CA ASP A 90 17.04 -13.06 -15.63
C ASP A 90 17.70 -12.09 -16.62
N PRO A 91 16.99 -11.08 -17.16
CA PRO A 91 17.55 -10.16 -18.14
C PRO A 91 18.72 -9.32 -17.59
N LEU A 92 18.83 -9.19 -16.27
CA LEU A 92 19.91 -8.43 -15.63
C LEU A 92 21.21 -9.26 -15.51
N THR A 93 21.10 -10.54 -15.17
CA THR A 93 22.27 -11.39 -14.89
C THR A 93 22.57 -12.42 -15.97
N GLY A 94 21.63 -12.68 -16.89
CA GLY A 94 21.71 -13.71 -17.93
C GLY A 94 21.58 -15.15 -17.41
N GLU A 95 21.30 -15.34 -16.12
CA GLU A 95 21.22 -16.68 -15.52
C GLU A 95 19.82 -17.29 -15.63
N SER A 96 19.75 -18.53 -16.08
CA SER A 96 18.50 -19.32 -16.07
C SER A 96 18.21 -19.80 -14.64
N ARG A 97 17.04 -19.42 -14.11
CA ARG A 97 16.61 -19.84 -12.77
C ARG A 97 15.22 -20.46 -12.80
N GLN A 98 14.96 -21.41 -11.91
CA GLN A 98 13.61 -21.89 -11.66
C GLN A 98 12.82 -20.78 -10.96
N VAL A 99 11.76 -20.31 -11.61
CA VAL A 99 10.91 -19.24 -11.10
C VAL A 99 9.47 -19.72 -11.01
N GLN A 100 8.81 -19.36 -9.90
CA GLN A 100 7.37 -19.48 -9.81
C GLN A 100 6.73 -18.37 -10.65
N LEU A 101 6.04 -18.73 -11.73
CA LEU A 101 5.17 -17.86 -12.54
C LEU A 101 3.81 -17.75 -11.84
N GLY A 102 2.72 -18.23 -12.45
CA GLY A 102 1.39 -18.22 -11.83
C GLY A 102 1.26 -19.21 -10.66
N SER A 103 0.59 -18.77 -9.59
CA SER A 103 0.07 -19.62 -8.50
C SER A 103 -1.06 -18.89 -7.78
N ASP A 104 -1.98 -19.60 -7.13
CA ASP A 104 -3.10 -19.01 -6.38
C ASP A 104 -2.63 -17.97 -5.35
N ARG A 105 -1.55 -18.26 -4.61
CA ARG A 105 -0.95 -17.32 -3.66
C ARG A 105 -0.48 -16.04 -4.35
N ARG A 106 0.17 -16.18 -5.50
CA ARG A 106 0.68 -15.03 -6.26
C ARG A 106 -0.45 -14.20 -6.87
N LEU A 107 -1.49 -14.84 -7.40
CA LEU A 107 -2.68 -14.13 -7.89
C LEU A 107 -3.32 -13.33 -6.77
N ARG A 108 -3.39 -13.87 -5.54
CA ARG A 108 -3.87 -13.14 -4.37
C ARG A 108 -3.02 -11.90 -4.09
N THR A 109 -1.70 -12.03 -4.12
CA THR A 109 -0.80 -10.87 -3.94
C THR A 109 -1.02 -9.81 -5.02
N ILE A 110 -1.10 -10.20 -6.30
CA ILE A 110 -1.34 -9.27 -7.41
C ILE A 110 -2.68 -8.54 -7.21
N TYR A 111 -3.74 -9.29 -6.90
CA TYR A 111 -5.06 -8.74 -6.65
C TYR A 111 -5.07 -7.79 -5.45
N ASP A 112 -4.68 -8.28 -4.27
CA ASP A 112 -4.75 -7.51 -3.02
C ASP A 112 -3.89 -6.25 -3.07
N THR A 113 -2.66 -6.34 -3.61
CA THR A 113 -1.77 -5.19 -3.74
C THR A 113 -2.38 -4.12 -4.64
N ASN A 114 -2.75 -4.46 -5.88
CA ASN A 114 -3.27 -3.46 -6.82
C ASN A 114 -4.58 -2.85 -6.32
N MET A 115 -5.48 -3.68 -5.78
CA MET A 115 -6.77 -3.24 -5.26
C MET A 115 -6.65 -2.33 -4.05
N ARG A 116 -5.72 -2.61 -3.12
CA ARG A 116 -5.50 -1.77 -1.93
C ARG A 116 -4.83 -0.45 -2.29
N THR A 117 -3.83 -0.48 -3.15
CA THR A 117 -3.13 0.73 -3.58
C THR A 117 -4.07 1.64 -4.37
N ALA A 118 -4.88 1.10 -5.30
CA ALA A 118 -5.87 1.87 -6.03
C ALA A 118 -6.93 2.50 -5.12
N ARG A 119 -7.46 1.73 -4.16
CA ARG A 119 -8.42 2.25 -3.19
C ARG A 119 -7.82 3.32 -2.28
N SER A 120 -6.56 3.18 -1.89
CA SER A 120 -5.85 4.18 -1.07
C SER A 120 -5.61 5.46 -1.86
N ALA A 121 -5.17 5.37 -3.13
CA ALA A 121 -5.04 6.54 -4.00
C ALA A 121 -6.38 7.27 -4.16
N GLY A 122 -7.46 6.54 -4.45
CA GLY A 122 -8.80 7.13 -4.53
C GLY A 122 -9.31 7.67 -3.17
N GLN A 123 -8.88 7.09 -2.05
CA GLN A 123 -9.17 7.65 -0.73
C GLN A 123 -8.45 8.98 -0.52
N TRP A 124 -7.19 9.10 -0.93
CA TRP A 124 -6.42 10.33 -0.82
C TRP A 124 -7.03 11.48 -1.63
N GLU A 125 -7.46 11.24 -2.88
CA GLU A 125 -8.16 12.25 -3.67
C GLU A 125 -9.43 12.77 -2.97
N ARG A 126 -10.18 11.86 -2.34
CA ARG A 126 -11.35 12.24 -1.53
C ARG A 126 -10.95 13.03 -0.30
N ILE A 127 -9.89 12.62 0.39
CA ILE A 127 -9.33 13.34 1.55
C ILE A 127 -8.97 14.76 1.16
N GLU A 128 -8.20 14.95 0.10
CA GLU A 128 -7.80 16.27 -0.38
C GLU A 128 -9.00 17.15 -0.71
N ARG A 129 -10.03 16.57 -1.33
CA ARG A 129 -11.29 17.29 -1.63
C ARG A 129 -12.06 17.69 -0.38
N THR A 130 -12.04 16.87 0.67
CA THR A 130 -12.84 17.09 1.89
C THR A 130 -12.06 17.65 3.08
N LYS A 131 -10.74 17.90 2.95
CA LYS A 131 -9.87 18.30 4.06
C LYS A 131 -10.31 19.59 4.76
N ARG A 132 -11.02 20.49 4.07
CA ARG A 132 -11.61 21.68 4.71
C ARG A 132 -12.61 21.31 5.83
N ALA A 133 -13.41 20.28 5.62
CA ALA A 133 -14.42 19.81 6.59
C ALA A 133 -13.86 18.75 7.54
N MET A 134 -12.95 17.91 7.06
CA MET A 134 -12.29 16.86 7.83
C MET A 134 -10.76 16.99 7.75
N PRO A 135 -10.17 17.95 8.49
CA PRO A 135 -8.78 18.34 8.33
C PRO A 135 -7.76 17.40 8.98
N TYR A 136 -8.21 16.35 9.67
CA TYR A 136 -7.33 15.42 10.38
C TYR A 136 -7.48 13.99 9.85
N LEU A 137 -6.40 13.22 9.92
CA LEU A 137 -6.36 11.79 9.63
C LEU A 137 -5.94 11.04 10.88
N LEU A 138 -6.71 10.03 11.26
CA LEU A 138 -6.37 9.06 12.29
C LEU A 138 -5.81 7.79 11.64
N TYR A 139 -4.61 7.40 12.05
CA TYR A 139 -4.00 6.12 11.66
C TYR A 139 -4.74 4.97 12.34
N THR A 140 -5.26 4.04 11.56
CA THR A 140 -6.04 2.89 12.02
C THR A 140 -5.35 1.57 11.67
N LEU A 141 -5.41 0.63 12.61
CA LEU A 141 -4.97 -0.74 12.37
C LEU A 141 -6.06 -1.51 11.61
N GLY A 142 -5.63 -2.33 10.65
CA GLY A 142 -6.54 -3.21 9.91
C GLY A 142 -6.94 -4.46 10.69
N PRO A 143 -7.72 -5.36 10.07
CA PRO A 143 -8.16 -6.63 10.67
C PRO A 143 -7.08 -7.73 10.63
N SER A 144 -5.79 -7.37 10.65
CA SER A 144 -4.73 -8.38 10.72
C SER A 144 -4.65 -8.93 12.14
N ARG A 145 -4.44 -10.24 12.29
CA ARG A 145 -4.22 -10.84 13.62
C ARG A 145 -2.94 -10.31 14.26
N GLU A 146 -1.90 -10.16 13.44
CA GLU A 146 -0.60 -9.68 13.85
C GLU A 146 -0.24 -8.43 13.04
N HIS A 147 0.28 -7.42 13.74
CA HIS A 147 0.73 -6.17 13.16
C HIS A 147 2.23 -6.03 13.33
N ARG A 148 2.88 -5.34 12.38
CA ARG A 148 4.29 -4.92 12.55
C ARG A 148 4.39 -4.04 13.79
N VAL A 149 5.45 -4.21 14.59
CA VAL A 149 5.62 -3.50 15.87
C VAL A 149 5.65 -2.00 15.64
N GLU A 150 6.26 -1.55 14.56
CA GLU A 150 6.32 -0.15 14.13
C GLU A 150 4.92 0.42 13.84
N HIS A 151 4.02 -0.38 13.25
CA HIS A 151 2.66 0.08 12.94
C HIS A 151 1.82 0.25 14.21
N LEU A 152 2.06 -0.56 15.25
CA LEU A 152 1.46 -0.35 16.57
C LEU A 152 1.92 0.99 17.18
N LYS A 153 3.15 1.41 16.92
CA LYS A 153 3.66 2.74 17.28
C LYS A 153 3.03 3.88 16.46
N TRP A 154 2.25 3.60 15.42
CA TRP A 154 1.49 4.62 14.69
C TRP A 154 -0.02 4.55 14.96
N ALA A 155 -0.53 3.47 15.57
CA ALA A 155 -1.94 3.34 15.92
C ALA A 155 -2.46 4.54 16.74
N ASP A 156 -3.57 5.14 16.33
CA ASP A 156 -4.16 6.33 16.98
C ASP A 156 -3.31 7.60 16.88
N LEU A 157 -2.36 7.65 15.96
CA LEU A 157 -1.74 8.89 15.53
C LEU A 157 -2.75 9.70 14.71
N CYS A 158 -3.12 10.87 15.21
CA CYS A 158 -4.05 11.80 14.57
C CYS A 158 -3.32 13.09 14.19
N LEU A 159 -3.11 13.28 12.89
CA LEU A 159 -2.35 14.41 12.35
C LEU A 159 -3.18 15.19 11.34
N PRO A 160 -2.89 16.48 11.10
CA PRO A 160 -3.44 17.21 9.97
C PRO A 160 -3.21 16.47 8.65
N VAL A 161 -4.12 16.63 7.68
CA VAL A 161 -4.00 16.03 6.34
C VAL A 161 -2.71 16.45 5.65
N ASP A 162 -2.29 17.71 5.82
CA ASP A 162 -1.09 18.29 5.20
C ASP A 162 0.21 17.95 5.96
N ASP A 163 0.15 17.13 7.03
CA ASP A 163 1.34 16.73 7.78
C ASP A 163 2.30 15.89 6.90
N PRO A 164 3.63 16.18 6.91
CA PRO A 164 4.60 15.48 6.06
C PRO A 164 4.68 13.97 6.33
N PHE A 165 4.21 13.49 7.49
CA PHE A 165 4.11 12.06 7.80
C PHE A 165 3.37 11.29 6.71
N TRP A 166 2.27 11.84 6.19
CA TRP A 166 1.44 11.18 5.17
C TRP A 166 2.07 11.11 3.78
N GLN A 167 3.21 11.76 3.56
CA GLN A 167 3.93 11.67 2.29
C GLN A 167 4.61 10.32 2.10
N THR A 168 4.95 9.65 3.21
CA THR A 168 5.66 8.37 3.22
C THR A 168 4.89 7.26 3.93
N HIS A 169 4.06 7.59 4.92
CA HIS A 169 3.33 6.62 5.76
C HIS A 169 1.85 6.49 5.40
N PHE A 170 1.44 7.03 4.24
CA PHE A 170 0.10 6.81 3.73
C PHE A 170 0.01 5.48 2.99
N PHE A 171 -1.13 4.82 3.18
CA PHE A 171 -1.26 3.39 2.96
C PHE A 171 -1.23 2.98 1.48
N PRO A 172 -0.86 1.72 1.20
CA PRO A 172 -0.33 0.71 2.13
C PRO A 172 1.17 0.86 2.43
N ASN A 173 1.58 0.61 3.69
CA ASN A 173 2.97 0.79 4.16
C ASN A 173 3.87 -0.44 3.90
N GLY A 174 3.42 -1.39 3.07
CA GLY A 174 4.16 -2.61 2.78
C GLY A 174 3.30 -3.79 2.35
N TRP A 175 3.97 -4.89 2.02
CA TRP A 175 3.32 -6.12 1.57
C TRP A 175 2.38 -6.66 2.65
N GLY A 176 1.14 -6.95 2.25
CA GLY A 176 0.11 -7.47 3.15
C GLY A 176 -0.38 -6.51 4.23
N CYS A 177 0.05 -5.24 4.22
CA CYS A 177 -0.44 -4.23 5.16
C CYS A 177 -1.96 -4.01 4.96
N LYS A 178 -2.71 -3.99 6.07
CA LYS A 178 -4.15 -3.73 6.09
C LYS A 178 -4.54 -2.48 6.89
N CYS A 179 -3.56 -1.75 7.40
CA CYS A 179 -3.77 -0.48 8.10
C CYS A 179 -4.39 0.55 7.13
N GLY A 180 -5.00 1.60 7.67
CA GLY A 180 -5.68 2.63 6.88
C GLY A 180 -5.78 3.97 7.61
N ALA A 181 -6.27 5.00 6.92
CA ALA A 181 -6.57 6.30 7.50
C ALA A 181 -8.08 6.48 7.64
N ARG A 182 -8.50 7.15 8.72
CA ARG A 182 -9.87 7.65 8.89
C ARG A 182 -9.85 9.16 8.96
N GLN A 183 -10.69 9.82 8.16
CA GLN A 183 -10.88 11.27 8.24
C GLN A 183 -11.61 11.63 9.54
N VAL A 184 -11.15 12.70 10.17
CA VAL A 184 -11.61 13.20 11.47
C VAL A 184 -11.94 14.69 11.32
N SER A 185 -13.13 15.07 11.76
CA SER A 185 -13.54 16.49 11.82
C SER A 185 -12.83 17.24 12.93
N LYS A 186 -12.80 18.58 12.88
CA LYS A 186 -12.24 19.38 13.98
C LYS A 186 -12.93 19.11 15.32
N TYR A 187 -14.27 19.00 15.32
CA TYR A 187 -15.04 18.68 16.51
C TYR A 187 -14.64 17.31 17.09
N GLU A 188 -14.57 16.28 16.25
CA GLU A 188 -14.18 14.95 16.70
C GLU A 188 -12.74 14.93 17.20
N TYR A 189 -11.82 15.64 16.54
CA TYR A 189 -10.44 15.79 17.01
C TYR A 189 -10.36 16.36 18.43
N GLU A 190 -11.13 17.42 18.73
CA GLU A 190 -11.23 17.98 20.07
C GLU A 190 -11.81 16.99 21.09
N GLN A 191 -12.73 16.12 20.68
CA GLN A 191 -13.23 15.04 21.54
C GLN A 191 -12.18 13.95 21.78
N LEU A 192 -11.41 13.57 20.75
CA LEU A 192 -10.32 12.60 20.88
C LEU A 192 -9.21 13.12 21.81
N LEU A 193 -8.92 14.42 21.78
CA LEU A 193 -7.98 15.06 22.70
C LEU A 193 -8.43 14.97 24.16
N LYS A 194 -9.73 15.12 24.43
CA LYS A 194 -10.29 15.09 25.80
C LYS A 194 -10.51 13.67 26.29
N ASN A 195 -11.07 12.82 25.44
CA ASN A 195 -11.61 11.53 25.84
C ASN A 195 -10.69 10.37 25.50
N GLY A 196 -9.72 10.54 24.57
CA GLY A 196 -8.91 9.47 24.00
C GLY A 196 -9.63 8.66 22.91
N VAL A 197 -8.94 7.67 22.38
CA VAL A 197 -9.47 6.67 21.44
C VAL A 197 -9.87 5.43 22.23
N THR A 198 -11.10 4.97 22.03
CA THR A 198 -11.59 3.72 22.64
C THR A 198 -11.02 2.51 21.92
N ARG A 199 -10.44 1.58 22.68
CA ARG A 199 -9.95 0.29 22.21
C ARG A 199 -10.65 -0.86 22.93
N ASN A 200 -10.85 -1.95 22.21
CA ASN A 200 -11.25 -3.22 22.80
C ASN A 200 -9.97 -3.97 23.20
N VAL A 201 -9.77 -4.17 24.49
CA VAL A 201 -8.64 -4.90 25.06
C VAL A 201 -9.13 -6.28 25.53
N PRO A 202 -8.48 -7.39 25.16
CA PRO A 202 -8.85 -8.70 25.67
C PRO A 202 -8.75 -8.73 27.19
N GLN A 203 -9.83 -9.16 27.86
CA GLN A 203 -9.80 -9.39 29.30
C GLN A 203 -9.01 -10.67 29.58
N LEU A 204 -8.01 -10.58 30.44
CA LEU A 204 -7.16 -11.70 30.87
C LEU A 204 -7.69 -12.30 32.18
N ASP A 205 -7.56 -13.62 32.34
CA ASP A 205 -7.82 -14.31 33.61
C ASP A 205 -6.65 -14.15 34.59
N ASP A 206 -6.80 -14.68 35.81
CA ASP A 206 -5.76 -14.63 36.86
C ASP A 206 -4.44 -15.29 36.44
N ASN A 207 -4.46 -16.12 35.39
CA ASN A 207 -3.30 -16.80 34.82
C ASN A 207 -2.74 -16.11 33.57
N GLY A 208 -3.28 -14.94 33.18
CA GLY A 208 -2.85 -14.17 32.02
C GLY A 208 -3.38 -14.66 30.67
N ASN A 209 -4.34 -15.58 30.64
CA ASN A 209 -4.93 -16.09 29.40
C ASN A 209 -6.14 -15.25 28.96
N PRO A 210 -6.35 -15.01 27.65
CA PRO A 210 -7.54 -14.33 27.17
C PRO A 210 -8.83 -15.09 27.50
N THR A 211 -9.76 -14.45 28.20
CA THR A 211 -11.06 -15.02 28.60
C THR A 211 -12.08 -15.08 27.45
N GLY A 212 -11.77 -14.45 26.31
CA GLY A 212 -12.71 -14.24 25.20
C GLY A 212 -13.64 -13.04 25.37
N GLN A 213 -13.66 -12.41 26.55
CA GLN A 213 -14.32 -11.12 26.78
C GLN A 213 -13.38 -9.96 26.46
N VAL A 214 -13.94 -8.80 26.12
CA VAL A 214 -13.18 -7.57 25.85
C VAL A 214 -13.64 -6.44 26.75
N THR A 215 -12.69 -5.70 27.32
CA THR A 215 -12.94 -4.45 28.02
C THR A 215 -12.72 -3.27 27.09
N ARG A 216 -13.43 -2.17 27.33
CA ARG A 216 -13.20 -0.91 26.62
C ARG A 216 -12.27 -0.04 27.45
N GLU A 217 -11.12 0.24 26.89
CA GLU A 217 -10.16 1.17 27.49
C GLU A 217 -10.03 2.41 26.62
N SER A 218 -9.78 3.55 27.24
CA SER A 218 -9.45 4.76 26.49
C SER A 218 -7.96 5.01 26.51
N VAL A 219 -7.37 5.16 25.33
CA VAL A 219 -5.95 5.45 25.15
C VAL A 219 -5.82 6.88 24.61
N PRO A 220 -4.93 7.72 25.18
CA PRO A 220 -4.72 9.07 24.66
C PRO A 220 -4.37 9.07 23.16
N VAL A 221 -5.04 9.94 22.39
CA VAL A 221 -4.70 10.14 20.98
C VAL A 221 -3.33 10.79 20.87
N ARG A 222 -2.53 10.36 19.89
CA ARG A 222 -1.21 10.96 19.63
C ARG A 222 -1.35 12.01 18.55
N THR A 223 -0.80 13.20 18.77
CA THR A 223 -0.99 14.35 17.86
C THR A 223 0.30 14.92 17.31
N GLN A 224 1.43 14.27 17.60
CA GLN A 224 2.74 14.63 17.08
C GLN A 224 3.31 13.43 16.33
N ALA A 225 3.77 13.66 15.11
CA ALA A 225 4.41 12.64 14.30
C ALA A 225 5.70 12.18 15.00
N PRO A 226 5.93 10.87 15.17
CA PRO A 226 7.20 10.39 15.69
C PRO A 226 8.32 10.71 14.70
N ALA A 227 9.53 10.94 15.21
CA ALA A 227 10.71 11.10 14.37
C ALA A 227 10.87 9.88 13.44
N THR A 228 10.93 10.12 12.14
CA THR A 228 11.06 9.05 11.15
C THR A 228 12.52 8.59 11.11
N LYS A 229 12.82 7.50 11.82
CA LYS A 229 14.11 6.83 11.71
C LYS A 229 14.20 6.16 10.34
N ARG A 230 15.28 6.40 9.61
CA ARG A 230 15.55 5.74 8.31
C ARG A 230 16.64 4.69 8.49
N THR A 231 16.46 3.55 7.84
CA THR A 231 17.43 2.46 7.82
C THR A 231 18.00 2.30 6.41
N LYS A 232 19.29 1.98 6.33
CA LYS A 232 19.94 1.62 5.08
C LYS A 232 19.40 0.28 4.62
N TRP A 233 18.97 0.21 3.37
CA TRP A 233 18.56 -1.01 2.71
C TRP A 233 19.33 -1.17 1.41
N LEU A 234 20.01 -2.29 1.25
CA LEU A 234 20.73 -2.64 0.02
C LEU A 234 19.79 -3.35 -0.96
N ASN A 235 19.56 -2.73 -2.11
CA ASN A 235 18.88 -3.40 -3.21
C ASN A 235 19.81 -4.46 -3.79
N LYS A 236 19.66 -5.72 -3.36
CA LYS A 236 20.46 -6.84 -3.87
C LYS A 236 20.34 -7.07 -5.38
N ARG A 237 19.42 -6.40 -6.08
CA ARG A 237 19.26 -6.49 -7.53
C ARG A 237 20.08 -5.44 -8.27
N THR A 238 19.98 -4.17 -7.89
CA THR A 238 20.72 -3.07 -8.54
C THR A 238 22.09 -2.79 -7.91
N GLY A 239 22.31 -3.25 -6.68
CA GLY A 239 23.48 -2.92 -5.87
C GLY A 239 23.39 -1.56 -5.17
N GLU A 240 22.29 -0.82 -5.35
CA GLU A 240 22.11 0.52 -4.80
C GLU A 240 21.70 0.46 -3.32
N GLU A 241 22.28 1.36 -2.51
CA GLU A 241 21.84 1.59 -1.13
C GLU A 241 20.77 2.68 -1.10
N GLU A 242 19.66 2.40 -0.44
CA GLU A 242 18.54 3.33 -0.28
C GLU A 242 18.18 3.50 1.19
N MET A 243 17.76 4.72 1.56
CA MET A 243 17.30 5.04 2.90
C MET A 243 15.78 4.88 2.97
N VAL A 244 15.30 3.87 3.71
CA VAL A 244 13.87 3.54 3.85
C VAL A 244 13.40 3.88 5.27
N PRO A 245 12.20 4.47 5.47
CA PRO A 245 11.63 4.66 6.81
C PRO A 245 11.46 3.34 7.55
N GLU A 246 11.83 3.31 8.84
CA GLU A 246 11.64 2.15 9.71
C GLU A 246 10.14 1.80 9.79
N GLY A 247 9.81 0.52 9.57
CA GLY A 247 8.43 0.05 9.56
C GLY A 247 7.70 0.14 8.21
N ILE A 248 8.34 0.71 7.18
CA ILE A 248 7.81 0.70 5.80
C ILE A 248 8.65 -0.27 4.96
N ASP A 249 7.98 -1.14 4.21
CA ASP A 249 8.69 -2.06 3.33
C ASP A 249 9.36 -1.28 2.18
N PRO A 250 10.57 -1.66 1.72
CA PRO A 250 11.26 -0.97 0.64
C PRO A 250 10.40 -0.85 -0.64
N GLY A 251 10.29 0.36 -1.18
CA GLY A 251 9.48 0.68 -2.35
C GLY A 251 8.03 1.08 -2.05
N TRP A 252 7.59 1.07 -0.78
CA TRP A 252 6.25 1.49 -0.36
C TRP A 252 6.23 2.85 0.36
N ASP A 253 7.37 3.53 0.44
CA ASP A 253 7.53 4.80 1.16
C ASP A 253 7.15 6.01 0.30
N TYR A 254 5.95 5.94 -0.28
CA TYR A 254 5.32 7.02 -1.04
C TYR A 254 3.80 7.00 -0.81
N ASN A 255 3.14 8.15 -1.00
CA ASN A 255 1.69 8.22 -0.98
C ASN A 255 1.12 7.87 -2.37
N PRO A 256 0.32 6.81 -2.53
CA PRO A 256 -0.19 6.44 -3.85
C PRO A 256 -1.09 7.49 -4.52
N GLY A 257 -1.71 8.37 -3.74
CA GLY A 257 -2.58 9.42 -4.23
C GLY A 257 -1.87 10.70 -4.62
N THR A 258 -0.56 10.84 -4.36
CA THR A 258 0.20 12.01 -4.81
C THR A 258 0.66 11.83 -6.26
N GLY A 259 0.65 12.92 -7.03
CA GLY A 259 1.10 12.91 -8.42
C GLY A 259 2.60 12.67 -8.54
N ARG A 260 3.03 12.03 -9.64
CA ARG A 260 4.46 11.70 -9.90
C ARG A 260 5.39 12.89 -9.79
N GLN A 261 5.01 14.06 -10.32
CA GLN A 261 5.88 15.24 -10.33
C GLN A 261 6.15 15.75 -8.92
N ALA A 262 5.11 15.88 -8.09
CA ALA A 262 5.23 16.31 -6.70
C ALA A 262 6.12 15.35 -5.88
N GLU A 263 6.02 14.05 -6.17
CA GLU A 263 6.80 13.00 -5.52
C GLU A 263 8.28 13.05 -5.92
N LEU A 264 8.58 13.17 -7.22
CA LEU A 264 9.94 13.30 -7.73
C LEU A 264 10.64 14.55 -7.21
N GLU A 265 9.97 15.71 -7.28
CA GLU A 265 10.51 16.98 -6.76
C GLU A 265 10.86 16.88 -5.28
N ARG A 266 10.02 16.20 -4.49
CA ARG A 266 10.30 15.95 -3.07
C ARG A 266 11.52 15.06 -2.88
N GLN A 267 11.64 13.94 -3.60
CA GLN A 267 12.79 13.05 -3.45
C GLN A 267 14.09 13.73 -3.85
N LEU A 268 14.08 14.52 -4.93
CA LEU A 268 15.23 15.33 -5.34
C LEU A 268 15.63 16.30 -4.23
N ARG A 269 14.67 16.99 -3.61
CA ARG A 269 14.93 17.88 -2.47
C ARG A 269 15.52 17.14 -1.26
N VAL A 270 15.02 15.95 -0.93
CA VAL A 270 15.57 15.15 0.19
C VAL A 270 16.98 14.67 -0.12
N LYS A 271 17.25 14.21 -1.35
CA LYS A 271 18.60 13.81 -1.79
C LYS A 271 19.57 14.99 -1.77
N GLN A 272 19.12 16.17 -2.22
CA GLN A 272 19.91 17.40 -2.17
C GLN A 272 20.24 17.78 -0.73
N GLN A 273 19.27 17.77 0.18
CA GLN A 273 19.50 18.07 1.60
C GLN A 273 20.46 17.09 2.28
N ALA A 274 20.38 15.79 1.94
CA ALA A 274 21.32 14.81 2.44
C ALA A 274 22.74 15.07 1.92
N PHE A 275 22.88 15.40 0.63
CA PHE A 275 24.17 15.75 0.02
C PHE A 275 24.78 17.03 0.63
N ASP A 276 23.97 18.07 0.80
CA ASP A 276 24.40 19.36 1.36
C ASP A 276 24.70 19.27 2.86
N GLY A 277 24.10 18.33 3.59
CA GLY A 277 24.35 18.10 5.03
C GLY A 277 25.56 17.23 5.32
N ASP A 278 26.03 16.46 4.33
CA ASP A 278 27.25 15.64 4.40
C ASP A 278 28.49 16.38 3.83
N SER A 279 28.33 17.62 3.34
CA SER A 279 29.39 18.50 2.81
C SER A 279 29.80 19.58 3.81
#